data_AF-C6PRJ4-F1
#
_entry.id   AF-C6PRJ4-F1
#
_cell.length_a   1.000
_cell.length_b   1.000
_cell.length_c   1.000
_cell.angle_alpha   90.00
_cell.angle_beta   90.00
_cell.angle_gamma   90.00
#
_symmetry.space_group_name_H-M   'P 1'
#
loop_
_entity.id
_entity.type
_entity.pdbx_description
1 polymer ?
#
loop_
_entity_poly.entity_id
_entity_poly.type
_entity_poly.pdbx_seq_one_letter_code
_entity_poly.pdbx_strand_id
1 'polypeptide(L)'
;MIRTLKNKLFATLCVTALTLGAVTATSTFNNVQAAETTTVKTVYVDVEKDILGQAPIVKPVKVQITSDEVNEKIKYATVKAAYEQDVDVRLDDKGTYVQAFSDTSDTQAEFSNNYKYKDKIPAICFDTKTAYSQPIVTDPDYLSEKEFDGISGWMFTVNDKMTYGSNSWYTADTPLTDVPDGAVIRWEFSAADGCDLGMSNYLPDGTVSYGYYNWKNKEDAPFFTGRADKTALIRSMANHSDKADAAYVNALKDLKDLTIQQADVNDDMDVSGNLVTPRS
;
A
#
# COMPACT_ATOMS: atom_id res chain seq x y z
N MET A 1 -4.28 -42.42 18.40
CA MET A 1 -4.23 -43.37 17.26
C MET A 1 -5.52 -43.22 16.47
N ILE A 2 -5.38 -42.98 15.17
CA ILE A 2 -6.36 -42.66 14.12
C ILE A 2 -7.74 -43.32 14.28
N ARG A 3 -8.82 -42.53 14.09
CA ARG A 3 -10.20 -42.91 13.73
C ARG A 3 -10.95 -41.62 13.36
N THR A 4 -11.68 -41.44 12.27
CA THR A 4 -11.97 -42.20 11.04
C THR A 4 -12.73 -41.22 10.14
N LEU A 5 -12.38 -41.13 8.85
CA LEU A 5 -13.22 -40.45 7.85
C LEU A 5 -14.62 -41.09 7.80
N LYS A 6 -15.65 -40.26 7.61
CA LYS A 6 -16.94 -40.71 7.06
C LYS A 6 -17.45 -39.74 6.01
N ASN A 7 -17.64 -40.29 4.82
CA ASN A 7 -18.73 -40.04 3.88
C ASN A 7 -18.68 -38.72 3.10
N LYS A 8 -19.00 -38.63 1.80
CA LYS A 8 -19.50 -39.54 0.76
C LYS A 8 -19.48 -38.68 -0.51
N LEU A 9 -19.07 -39.20 -1.66
CA LEU A 9 -19.93 -39.12 -2.84
C LEU A 9 -19.51 -40.14 -3.90
N PHE A 10 -20.54 -40.76 -4.45
CA PHE A 10 -20.54 -41.84 -5.41
C PHE A 10 -20.11 -41.38 -6.80
N ALA A 11 -19.35 -42.21 -7.50
CA ALA A 11 -19.33 -42.23 -8.96
C ALA A 11 -19.57 -43.67 -9.42
N THR A 12 -20.79 -43.96 -9.83
CA THR A 12 -21.17 -45.19 -10.53
C THR A 12 -20.80 -45.00 -12.00
N LEU A 13 -19.81 -45.75 -12.49
CA LEU A 13 -19.51 -45.85 -13.92
C LEU A 13 -19.94 -47.22 -14.42
N CYS A 14 -21.03 -47.26 -15.20
CA CYS A 14 -21.46 -48.45 -15.93
C CYS A 14 -20.49 -48.72 -17.08
N VAL A 15 -19.74 -49.82 -17.02
CA VAL A 15 -18.99 -50.35 -18.17
C VAL A 15 -19.70 -51.59 -18.67
N THR A 16 -20.45 -51.45 -19.77
CA THR A 16 -20.88 -52.57 -20.60
C THR A 16 -19.65 -53.16 -21.30
N ALA A 17 -19.34 -54.41 -20.97
CA ALA A 17 -18.33 -55.21 -21.64
C ALA A 17 -18.83 -55.62 -23.03
N LEU A 18 -18.07 -55.28 -24.07
CA LEU A 18 -18.05 -55.98 -25.34
C LEU A 18 -16.59 -56.33 -25.64
N THR A 19 -16.29 -57.61 -25.46
CA THR A 19 -15.05 -58.24 -25.87
C THR A 19 -15.06 -58.48 -27.38
N LEU A 20 -13.95 -58.23 -28.07
CA LEU A 20 -13.31 -59.16 -29.02
C LEU A 20 -12.08 -58.50 -29.69
N GLY A 21 -10.94 -59.21 -29.69
CA GLY A 21 -9.87 -59.06 -30.69
C GLY A 21 -8.57 -58.40 -30.23
N ALA A 22 -7.47 -59.17 -30.29
CA ALA A 22 -6.06 -58.78 -30.10
C ALA A 22 -5.67 -57.46 -30.81
N VAL A 23 -4.69 -56.67 -30.37
CA VAL A 23 -3.24 -56.95 -30.30
C VAL A 23 -2.58 -56.02 -29.26
N THR A 24 -1.58 -56.51 -28.55
CA THR A 24 -0.74 -55.76 -27.60
C THR A 24 -0.05 -54.56 -28.25
N ALA A 25 -0.48 -53.35 -27.91
CA ALA A 25 0.34 -52.15 -28.00
C ALA A 25 0.57 -51.64 -26.59
N THR A 26 1.82 -51.66 -26.12
CA THR A 26 2.24 -50.92 -24.93
C THR A 26 2.12 -49.43 -25.23
N SER A 27 0.95 -48.85 -24.97
CA SER A 27 0.79 -47.41 -24.91
C SER A 27 1.40 -46.95 -23.59
N THR A 28 2.64 -46.47 -23.65
CA THR A 28 3.18 -45.60 -22.60
C THR A 28 2.24 -44.40 -22.48
N PHE A 29 1.43 -44.38 -21.43
CA PHE A 29 0.74 -43.17 -21.01
C PHE A 29 1.83 -42.21 -20.52
N ASN A 30 2.25 -41.29 -21.38
CA ASN A 30 2.85 -40.06 -20.89
C ASN A 30 1.76 -39.38 -20.08
N ASN A 31 1.85 -39.48 -18.75
CA ASN A 31 1.25 -38.50 -17.88
C ASN A 31 1.91 -37.18 -18.26
N VAL A 32 1.33 -36.45 -19.21
CA VAL A 32 1.58 -35.02 -19.33
C VAL A 32 0.96 -34.44 -18.08
N GLN A 33 1.75 -34.40 -17.02
CA GLN A 33 1.47 -33.57 -15.87
C GLN A 33 1.44 -32.17 -16.45
N ALA A 34 0.23 -31.64 -16.64
CA ALA A 34 0.05 -30.23 -16.93
C ALA A 34 0.84 -29.50 -15.84
N ALA A 35 1.94 -28.85 -16.22
CA ALA A 35 2.63 -27.97 -15.32
C ALA A 35 1.58 -26.96 -14.90
N GLU A 36 1.15 -27.00 -13.64
CA GLU A 36 0.41 -25.89 -13.06
C GLU A 36 1.34 -24.69 -13.21
N THR A 37 1.02 -23.82 -14.16
CA THR A 37 1.73 -22.55 -14.30
C THR A 37 1.42 -21.79 -13.03
N THR A 38 2.36 -21.79 -12.09
CA THR A 38 2.33 -20.91 -10.94
C THR A 38 2.27 -19.49 -11.48
N THR A 39 1.07 -18.93 -11.51
CA THR A 39 0.87 -17.54 -11.89
C THR A 39 1.41 -16.73 -10.72
N VAL A 40 2.58 -16.12 -10.92
CA VAL A 40 3.16 -15.18 -9.97
C VAL A 40 2.71 -13.80 -10.40
N LYS A 41 1.89 -13.18 -9.56
CA LYS A 41 1.53 -11.78 -9.71
C LYS A 41 2.58 -10.94 -8.97
N THR A 42 2.97 -9.81 -9.55
CA THR A 42 3.87 -8.85 -8.93
C THR A 42 3.08 -7.63 -8.49
N VAL A 43 3.35 -7.13 -7.29
CA VAL A 43 2.96 -5.79 -6.86
C VAL A 43 4.17 -5.09 -6.26
N TYR A 44 4.10 -3.78 -6.15
CA TYR A 44 5.14 -2.95 -5.58
C TYR A 44 4.56 -2.21 -4.39
N VAL A 45 5.29 -2.14 -3.29
CA VAL A 45 4.81 -1.50 -2.06
C VAL A 45 5.83 -0.48 -1.58
N ASP A 46 5.33 0.68 -1.17
CA ASP A 46 6.08 1.71 -0.49
C ASP A 46 5.24 2.35 0.63
N VAL A 47 5.93 2.81 1.67
CA VAL A 47 5.32 3.43 2.85
C VAL A 47 6.11 4.69 3.19
N GLU A 48 5.45 5.82 3.03
CA GLU A 48 6.06 7.13 3.00
C GLU A 48 5.55 8.04 4.13
N LYS A 49 6.42 8.96 4.53
CA LYS A 49 6.12 10.03 5.49
C LYS A 49 6.69 11.35 5.00
N ASP A 50 6.57 11.58 3.70
CA ASP A 50 7.15 12.70 2.96
C ASP A 50 6.72 14.07 3.49
N ILE A 51 5.54 14.14 4.11
CA ILE A 51 5.05 15.35 4.80
C ILE A 51 5.99 15.81 5.92
N LEU A 52 6.81 14.92 6.47
CA LEU A 52 7.84 15.21 7.48
C LEU A 52 9.21 15.53 6.85
N GLY A 53 9.34 15.47 5.51
CA GLY A 53 10.59 15.71 4.78
C GLY A 53 11.61 14.58 4.88
N GLN A 54 11.18 13.40 5.36
CA GLN A 54 12.04 12.27 5.68
C GLN A 54 12.03 11.21 4.59
N ALA A 55 12.87 10.18 4.74
CA ALA A 55 12.85 9.03 3.84
C ALA A 55 11.60 8.16 4.11
N PRO A 56 11.17 7.36 3.12
CA PRO A 56 10.13 6.34 3.34
C PRO A 56 10.53 5.38 4.46
N ILE A 57 9.55 4.95 5.24
CA ILE A 57 9.69 3.88 6.24
C ILE A 57 9.98 2.56 5.52
N VAL A 58 9.16 2.26 4.50
CA VAL A 58 9.38 1.16 3.56
C VAL A 58 9.71 1.78 2.22
N LYS A 59 10.99 1.72 1.82
CA LYS A 59 11.42 2.09 0.46
C LYS A 59 10.73 1.18 -0.56
N PRO A 60 10.60 1.57 -1.84
CA PRO A 60 9.97 0.74 -2.86
C PRO A 60 10.48 -0.72 -2.89
N VAL A 61 9.58 -1.66 -2.58
CA VAL A 61 9.84 -3.11 -2.59
C VAL A 61 9.00 -3.78 -3.68
N LYS A 62 9.59 -4.79 -4.35
CA LYS A 62 8.86 -5.69 -5.23
C LYS A 62 8.36 -6.89 -4.43
N VAL A 63 7.06 -7.09 -4.40
CA VAL A 63 6.43 -8.25 -3.76
C VAL A 63 5.91 -9.22 -4.80
N GLN A 64 6.33 -10.48 -4.70
CA GLN A 64 5.77 -11.57 -5.50
C GLN A 64 4.63 -12.25 -4.75
N ILE A 65 3.47 -12.30 -5.38
CA ILE A 65 2.24 -12.93 -4.91
C ILE A 65 2.07 -14.24 -5.69
N THR A 66 2.17 -15.36 -4.98
CA THR A 66 2.01 -16.69 -5.57
C THR A 66 0.54 -17.00 -5.86
N SER A 67 0.27 -18.10 -6.57
CA SER A 67 -1.10 -18.48 -6.93
C SER A 67 -1.97 -18.86 -5.73
N ASP A 68 -1.37 -19.34 -4.64
CA ASP A 68 -2.04 -19.58 -3.37
C ASP A 68 -2.27 -18.29 -2.55
N GLU A 69 -1.43 -17.28 -2.74
CA GLU A 69 -1.55 -15.96 -2.11
C GLU A 69 -2.46 -15.00 -2.88
N VAL A 70 -2.85 -15.30 -4.14
CA VAL A 70 -3.60 -14.35 -4.99
C VAL A 70 -4.98 -13.96 -4.44
N ASN A 71 -5.57 -14.81 -3.60
CA ASN A 71 -6.84 -14.55 -2.93
C ASN A 71 -6.67 -13.79 -1.59
N GLU A 72 -5.43 -13.52 -1.19
CA GLU A 72 -5.14 -12.64 -0.07
C GLU A 72 -5.50 -11.19 -0.41
N LYS A 73 -5.36 -10.32 0.58
CA LYS A 73 -5.76 -8.92 0.52
C LYS A 73 -4.54 -8.02 0.41
N ILE A 74 -4.72 -6.76 0.03
CA ILE A 74 -3.64 -5.77 -0.06
C ILE A 74 -2.75 -5.75 1.20
N LYS A 75 -3.35 -5.81 2.40
CA LYS A 75 -2.59 -5.83 3.66
C LYS A 75 -1.57 -6.97 3.75
N TYR A 76 -1.84 -8.10 3.10
CA TYR A 76 -0.88 -9.20 3.03
C TYR A 76 0.39 -8.77 2.27
N ALA A 77 0.23 -8.15 1.10
CA ALA A 77 1.35 -7.62 0.34
C ALA A 77 2.10 -6.52 1.13
N THR A 78 1.38 -5.66 1.85
CA THR A 78 1.97 -4.64 2.72
C THR A 78 2.83 -5.26 3.82
N VAL A 79 2.30 -6.26 4.56
CA VAL A 79 3.03 -6.95 5.64
C VAL A 79 4.25 -7.68 5.07
N LYS A 80 4.12 -8.32 3.91
CA LYS A 80 5.23 -9.02 3.24
C LYS A 80 6.35 -8.04 2.86
N ALA A 81 6.02 -6.90 2.27
CA ALA A 81 7.00 -5.85 1.94
C ALA A 81 7.69 -5.29 3.19
N ALA A 82 6.93 -5.00 4.24
CA ALA A 82 7.47 -4.47 5.48
C ALA A 82 8.38 -5.48 6.19
N TYR A 83 7.99 -6.77 6.21
CA TYR A 83 8.83 -7.85 6.74
C TYR A 83 10.17 -7.96 6.00
N GLU A 84 10.19 -7.81 4.67
CA GLU A 84 11.43 -7.78 3.89
C GLU A 84 12.33 -6.57 4.19
N GLN A 85 11.77 -5.51 4.80
CA GLN A 85 12.51 -4.34 5.30
C GLN A 85 12.77 -4.37 6.82
N ASP A 86 12.39 -5.45 7.52
CA ASP A 86 12.46 -5.53 9.00
C ASP A 86 11.64 -4.43 9.70
N VAL A 87 10.47 -4.12 9.14
CA VAL A 87 9.52 -3.12 9.66
C VAL A 87 8.29 -3.82 10.23
N ASP A 88 7.95 -3.53 11.48
CA ASP A 88 6.73 -4.01 12.11
C ASP A 88 5.50 -3.25 11.59
N VAL A 89 4.42 -4.00 11.35
CA VAL A 89 3.12 -3.46 10.90
C VAL A 89 2.05 -3.78 11.92
N ARG A 90 1.40 -2.75 12.47
CA ARG A 90 0.26 -2.90 13.36
C ARG A 90 -1.03 -2.93 12.55
N LEU A 91 -1.83 -3.97 12.70
CA LEU A 91 -3.05 -4.18 11.92
C LEU A 91 -4.31 -3.87 12.73
N ASP A 92 -5.35 -3.39 12.05
CA ASP A 92 -6.68 -3.22 12.64
C ASP A 92 -7.40 -4.58 12.77
N ASP A 93 -8.00 -4.81 13.94
CA ASP A 93 -8.82 -6.00 14.20
C ASP A 93 -10.12 -6.00 13.37
N LYS A 94 -10.52 -4.83 12.85
CA LYS A 94 -11.68 -4.63 11.97
C LYS A 94 -11.38 -4.80 10.48
N GLY A 95 -10.15 -5.17 10.14
CA GLY A 95 -9.78 -5.75 8.84
C GLY A 95 -9.39 -4.76 7.75
N THR A 96 -10.01 -3.59 7.66
CA THR A 96 -9.86 -2.71 6.49
C THR A 96 -8.66 -1.77 6.51
N TYR A 97 -7.90 -1.75 7.61
CA TYR A 97 -6.95 -0.68 7.89
C TYR A 97 -5.61 -1.19 8.46
N VAL A 98 -4.52 -0.53 8.09
CA VAL A 98 -3.20 -0.66 8.71
C VAL A 98 -3.08 0.47 9.72
N GLN A 99 -2.90 0.14 11.00
CA GLN A 99 -2.93 1.12 12.08
C GLN A 99 -1.63 1.94 12.18
N ALA A 100 -0.49 1.27 11.96
CA ALA A 100 0.81 1.90 12.13
C ALA A 100 1.93 1.08 11.47
N PHE A 101 3.04 1.76 11.22
CA PHE A 101 4.32 1.15 10.86
C PHE A 101 5.35 1.54 11.91
N SER A 102 6.25 0.61 12.25
CA SER A 102 7.31 0.93 13.21
C SER A 102 8.20 2.02 12.64
N ASP A 103 8.39 3.06 13.45
CA ASP A 103 9.15 4.23 13.11
C ASP A 103 9.55 4.95 14.40
N THR A 104 10.87 5.06 14.62
CA THR A 104 11.44 5.68 15.83
C THR A 104 12.13 7.01 15.52
N SER A 105 12.11 7.45 14.26
CA SER A 105 12.84 8.63 13.82
C SER A 105 12.02 9.91 13.88
N ASP A 106 10.74 9.84 14.26
CA ASP A 106 9.86 11.00 14.36
C ASP A 106 9.27 11.18 15.75
N THR A 107 9.25 12.43 16.18
CA THR A 107 8.68 12.85 17.47
C THR A 107 7.68 13.98 17.31
N GLN A 108 6.79 14.17 18.29
CA GLN A 108 5.86 15.30 18.33
C GLN A 108 6.56 16.67 18.20
N ALA A 109 7.79 16.76 18.72
CA ALA A 109 8.62 17.95 18.62
C ALA A 109 9.11 18.17 17.18
N GLU A 110 9.61 17.12 16.52
CA GLU A 110 10.04 17.19 15.12
C GLU A 110 8.88 17.46 14.19
N PHE A 111 7.73 16.81 14.37
CA PHE A 111 6.50 17.15 13.67
C PHE A 111 6.20 18.64 13.80
N SER A 112 6.24 19.17 15.03
CA SER A 112 5.93 20.57 15.29
C SER A 112 6.90 21.55 14.63
N ASN A 113 8.16 21.15 14.43
CA ASN A 113 9.21 21.99 13.86
C ASN A 113 9.33 21.84 12.33
N ASN A 114 9.03 20.66 11.79
CA ASN A 114 9.37 20.27 10.43
C ASN A 114 8.13 20.19 9.51
N TYR A 115 6.93 19.94 10.06
CA TYR A 115 5.73 19.83 9.23
C TYR A 115 5.31 21.19 8.65
N LYS A 116 5.59 21.37 7.36
CA LYS A 116 5.44 22.64 6.63
C LYS A 116 4.01 23.20 6.56
N TYR A 117 2.99 22.37 6.77
CA TYR A 117 1.58 22.78 6.63
C TYR A 117 0.84 22.85 7.96
N LYS A 118 1.55 22.88 9.10
CA LYS A 118 0.95 22.91 10.43
C LYS A 118 -0.08 24.02 10.60
N ASP A 119 0.21 25.22 10.11
CA ASP A 119 -0.68 26.39 10.22
C ASP A 119 -1.96 26.27 9.38
N LYS A 120 -2.05 25.26 8.49
CA LYS A 120 -3.26 24.96 7.72
C LYS A 120 -4.16 23.92 8.41
N ILE A 121 -3.68 23.22 9.44
CA ILE A 121 -4.47 22.29 10.23
C ILE A 121 -5.30 23.10 11.25
N PRO A 122 -6.62 22.86 11.37
CA PRO A 122 -7.43 23.47 12.41
C PRO A 122 -6.86 23.22 13.81
N ALA A 123 -6.70 24.27 14.62
CA ALA A 123 -6.11 24.16 15.95
C ALA A 123 -6.82 23.15 16.88
N ILE A 124 -8.11 22.90 16.62
CA ILE A 124 -8.90 21.90 17.35
C ILE A 124 -8.33 20.49 17.24
N CYS A 125 -7.63 20.17 16.14
CA CYS A 125 -7.01 18.86 15.94
C CYS A 125 -5.89 18.56 16.96
N PHE A 126 -5.35 19.60 17.62
CA PHE A 126 -4.32 19.48 18.65
C PHE A 126 -4.90 19.59 20.09
N ASP A 127 -6.22 19.71 20.24
CA ASP A 127 -6.87 19.94 21.53
C ASP A 127 -7.31 18.62 22.19
N THR A 128 -6.57 18.19 23.22
CA THR A 128 -6.89 16.98 23.99
C THR A 128 -7.95 17.18 25.08
N LYS A 129 -8.39 18.42 25.32
CA LYS A 129 -9.35 18.77 26.39
C LYS A 129 -10.77 18.84 25.86
N THR A 130 -10.98 19.54 24.75
CA THR A 130 -12.32 19.74 24.18
C THR A 130 -12.70 18.59 23.26
N ALA A 131 -11.80 18.16 22.37
CA ALA A 131 -11.98 17.00 21.51
C ALA A 131 -11.54 15.69 22.18
N TYR A 132 -11.92 15.49 23.45
CA TYR A 132 -11.47 14.36 24.28
C TYR A 132 -11.84 12.97 23.73
N SER A 133 -12.73 12.88 22.72
CA SER A 133 -13.07 11.61 22.05
C SER A 133 -12.25 11.36 20.78
N GLN A 134 -11.33 12.27 20.43
CA GLN A 134 -10.35 12.13 19.35
C GLN A 134 -8.94 12.14 19.95
N PRO A 135 -8.48 11.01 20.53
CA PRO A 135 -7.20 10.97 21.22
C PRO A 135 -6.06 11.25 20.23
N ILE A 136 -5.12 12.07 20.67
CA ILE A 136 -3.83 12.22 20.00
C ILE A 136 -2.95 11.06 20.47
N VAL A 137 -2.45 10.29 19.52
CA VAL A 137 -1.51 9.21 19.74
C VAL A 137 -0.10 9.79 19.78
N THR A 138 0.70 9.24 20.68
CA THR A 138 2.13 9.51 20.78
C THR A 138 2.80 8.20 21.11
N ASP A 139 3.28 7.52 20.07
CA ASP A 139 3.96 6.22 20.19
C ASP A 139 5.42 6.40 19.77
N PRO A 140 6.41 6.22 20.67
CA PRO A 140 7.81 6.44 20.34
C PRO A 140 8.36 5.39 19.36
N ASP A 141 7.67 4.27 19.16
CA ASP A 141 8.14 3.14 18.35
C ASP A 141 7.39 3.02 17.00
N TYR A 142 6.32 3.78 16.81
CA TYR A 142 5.41 3.66 15.67
C TYR A 142 4.86 5.00 15.20
N LEU A 143 4.81 5.19 13.88
CA LEU A 143 4.01 6.24 13.26
C LEU A 143 2.58 5.71 13.05
N SER A 144 1.60 6.27 13.77
CA SER A 144 0.24 5.73 13.85
C SER A 144 -0.84 6.64 13.27
N GLU A 145 -2.06 6.12 13.10
CA GLU A 145 -3.24 7.00 13.00
C GLU A 145 -3.34 7.89 14.25
N LYS A 146 -3.70 9.15 14.03
CA LYS A 146 -3.78 10.21 15.05
C LYS A 146 -2.43 10.50 15.72
N GLU A 147 -1.32 10.15 15.07
CA GLU A 147 0.00 10.61 15.51
C GLU A 147 0.08 12.13 15.38
N PHE A 148 0.55 12.79 16.42
CA PHE A 148 0.78 14.24 16.48
C PHE A 148 -0.45 15.15 16.51
N ASP A 149 -1.58 14.70 16.00
CA ASP A 149 -2.89 15.38 16.01
C ASP A 149 -4.04 14.36 15.99
N GLY A 150 -5.28 14.79 16.12
CA GLY A 150 -6.42 13.86 16.20
C GLY A 150 -6.99 13.38 14.85
N ILE A 151 -6.39 13.70 13.71
CA ILE A 151 -6.89 13.38 12.36
C ILE A 151 -5.87 12.71 11.43
N SER A 152 -4.59 12.70 11.79
CA SER A 152 -3.53 12.16 10.96
C SER A 152 -3.71 10.66 10.73
N GLY A 153 -3.12 10.14 9.67
CA GLY A 153 -3.26 8.73 9.32
C GLY A 153 -2.65 8.38 7.98
N TRP A 154 -2.99 7.19 7.51
CA TRP A 154 -2.40 6.59 6.33
C TRP A 154 -3.35 6.74 5.15
N MET A 155 -2.95 7.57 4.19
CA MET A 155 -3.59 7.64 2.88
C MET A 155 -3.13 6.49 2.02
N PHE A 156 -4.06 5.96 1.23
CA PHE A 156 -3.86 4.73 0.49
C PHE A 156 -4.19 4.90 -0.98
N THR A 157 -3.25 4.51 -1.85
CA THR A 157 -3.48 4.51 -3.30
C THR A 157 -2.95 3.25 -3.96
N VAL A 158 -3.55 2.90 -5.10
CA VAL A 158 -3.02 1.91 -6.04
C VAL A 158 -2.85 2.57 -7.40
N ASN A 159 -1.61 2.62 -7.90
CA ASN A 159 -1.23 3.37 -9.12
C ASN A 159 -1.73 4.83 -9.09
N ASP A 160 -1.46 5.53 -7.98
CA ASP A 160 -1.88 6.92 -7.69
C ASP A 160 -3.40 7.14 -7.76
N LYS A 161 -4.19 6.08 -7.57
CA LYS A 161 -5.66 6.12 -7.52
C LYS A 161 -6.18 5.58 -6.22
N MET A 162 -7.18 6.25 -5.65
CA MET A 162 -7.88 5.77 -4.45
C MET A 162 -9.02 4.79 -4.76
N THR A 163 -9.40 4.62 -6.03
CA THR A 163 -10.55 3.82 -6.43
C THR A 163 -10.24 2.84 -7.56
N TYR A 164 -10.93 1.70 -7.56
CA TYR A 164 -10.99 0.77 -8.68
C TYR A 164 -12.40 0.62 -9.25
N GLY A 165 -12.47 0.42 -10.56
CA GLY A 165 -13.74 0.38 -11.26
C GLY A 165 -14.51 1.70 -11.13
N SER A 166 -15.83 1.61 -11.02
CA SER A 166 -16.72 2.77 -11.13
C SER A 166 -17.05 3.45 -9.79
N ASN A 167 -16.80 2.85 -8.63
CA ASN A 167 -17.13 3.45 -7.31
C ASN A 167 -16.54 2.69 -6.09
N SER A 168 -15.59 1.79 -6.27
CA SER A 168 -15.02 1.03 -5.15
C SER A 168 -13.73 1.68 -4.68
N TRP A 169 -13.65 2.01 -3.39
CA TRP A 169 -12.41 2.47 -2.78
C TRP A 169 -11.45 1.32 -2.59
N TYR A 170 -10.20 1.55 -2.96
CA TYR A 170 -9.11 0.70 -2.56
C TYR A 170 -8.96 0.78 -1.03
N THR A 171 -8.82 -0.38 -0.39
CA THR A 171 -8.61 -0.52 1.06
C THR A 171 -7.61 -1.63 1.34
N ALA A 172 -7.08 -1.70 2.56
CA ALA A 172 -6.20 -2.79 2.98
C ALA A 172 -6.86 -4.18 2.84
N ASP A 173 -8.19 -4.22 2.87
CA ASP A 173 -9.00 -5.44 2.73
C ASP A 173 -9.36 -5.79 1.28
N THR A 174 -9.01 -4.94 0.31
CA THR A 174 -9.27 -5.21 -1.11
C THR A 174 -8.53 -6.49 -1.53
N PRO A 175 -9.22 -7.46 -2.16
CA PRO A 175 -8.59 -8.67 -2.68
C PRO A 175 -7.48 -8.34 -3.69
N LEU A 176 -6.37 -9.08 -3.64
CA LEU A 176 -5.30 -8.94 -4.61
C LEU A 176 -5.74 -9.33 -6.03
N THR A 177 -6.84 -10.06 -6.20
CA THR A 177 -7.46 -10.28 -7.52
C THR A 177 -7.97 -9.00 -8.18
N ASP A 178 -8.33 -7.98 -7.38
CA ASP A 178 -8.85 -6.68 -7.87
C ASP A 178 -7.74 -5.64 -8.06
N VAL A 179 -6.50 -6.01 -7.73
CA VAL A 179 -5.31 -5.20 -7.95
C VAL A 179 -4.66 -5.65 -9.26
N PRO A 180 -4.30 -4.75 -10.19
CA PRO A 180 -3.59 -5.15 -11.41
C PRO A 180 -2.22 -5.78 -11.13
N ASP A 181 -1.75 -6.64 -12.05
CA ASP A 181 -0.36 -7.10 -12.04
C ASP A 181 0.59 -5.93 -12.32
N GLY A 182 1.71 -5.90 -11.62
CA GLY A 182 2.68 -4.82 -11.62
C GLY A 182 2.18 -3.51 -11.00
N ALA A 183 1.08 -3.52 -10.22
CA ALA A 183 0.56 -2.32 -9.58
C ALA A 183 1.44 -1.86 -8.41
N VAL A 184 1.46 -0.55 -8.16
CA VAL A 184 2.05 0.08 -6.98
C VAL A 184 0.98 0.29 -5.93
N ILE A 185 1.24 -0.14 -4.71
CA ILE A 185 0.42 -0.02 -3.50
C ILE A 185 1.17 0.94 -2.59
N ARG A 186 0.68 2.17 -2.47
CA ARG A 186 1.38 3.27 -1.80
C ARG A 186 0.64 3.70 -0.56
N TRP A 187 1.35 3.72 0.56
CA TRP A 187 0.88 4.24 1.84
C TRP A 187 1.58 5.55 2.13
N GLU A 188 0.83 6.63 2.30
CA GLU A 188 1.37 7.96 2.55
C GLU A 188 0.82 8.50 3.86
N PHE A 189 1.69 8.79 4.82
CA PHE A 189 1.29 9.45 6.04
C PHE A 189 0.81 10.87 5.73
N SER A 190 -0.31 11.26 6.33
CA SER A 190 -0.89 12.59 6.24
C SER A 190 -1.26 13.10 7.61
N ALA A 191 -1.04 14.38 7.85
CA ALA A 191 -1.55 15.10 9.02
C ALA A 191 -2.80 15.94 8.71
N ALA A 192 -3.29 15.89 7.47
CA ALA A 192 -4.40 16.71 7.00
C ALA A 192 -5.34 15.93 6.07
N ASP A 193 -5.59 14.66 6.39
CA ASP A 193 -6.53 13.78 5.66
C ASP A 193 -6.27 13.79 4.13
N GLY A 194 -5.01 13.82 3.71
CA GLY A 194 -4.57 13.87 2.31
C GLY A 194 -4.44 15.27 1.69
N CYS A 195 -4.94 16.33 2.34
CA CYS A 195 -4.80 17.70 1.83
C CYS A 195 -3.33 18.12 1.68
N ASP A 196 -2.48 17.66 2.60
CA ASP A 196 -1.03 17.84 2.61
C ASP A 196 -0.25 16.87 1.71
N LEU A 197 -0.96 15.99 1.01
CA LEU A 197 -0.45 15.09 -0.01
C LEU A 197 -0.94 15.48 -1.41
N GLY A 198 -1.56 16.65 -1.56
CA GLY A 198 -2.03 17.14 -2.85
C GLY A 198 -3.44 16.66 -3.24
N MET A 199 -4.20 16.07 -2.31
CA MET A 199 -5.58 15.62 -2.52
C MET A 199 -6.59 16.63 -1.95
N SER A 200 -7.85 16.56 -2.40
CA SER A 200 -8.95 17.30 -1.74
C SER A 200 -9.61 16.38 -0.73
N ASN A 201 -9.89 16.88 0.48
CA ASN A 201 -10.61 16.10 1.49
C ASN A 201 -11.27 17.01 2.53
N TYR A 202 -12.04 16.43 3.46
CA TYR A 202 -12.76 17.16 4.49
C TYR A 202 -11.87 17.35 5.72
N LEU A 203 -11.60 18.60 6.12
CA LEU A 203 -10.99 18.87 7.43
C LEU A 203 -12.05 19.23 8.48
N PRO A 204 -11.70 19.17 9.78
CA PRO A 204 -12.53 19.73 10.84
C PRO A 204 -12.86 21.21 10.62
N ASP A 205 -14.05 21.64 11.01
CA ASP A 205 -14.51 23.04 10.87
C ASP A 205 -14.00 23.96 11.99
N GLY A 206 -13.25 23.41 12.96
CA GLY A 206 -12.75 24.12 14.12
C GLY A 206 -13.64 24.03 15.36
N THR A 207 -14.75 23.28 15.30
CA THR A 207 -15.69 23.11 16.40
C THR A 207 -15.84 21.64 16.82
N VAL A 208 -16.41 21.42 18.01
CA VAL A 208 -16.57 20.10 18.63
C VAL A 208 -18.00 19.91 19.12
N SER A 209 -18.54 18.72 18.90
CA SER A 209 -19.81 18.25 19.47
C SER A 209 -19.57 16.93 20.21
N TYR A 210 -20.00 16.84 21.47
CA TYR A 210 -19.88 15.61 22.28
C TYR A 210 -18.45 15.03 22.35
N GLY A 211 -17.42 15.89 22.28
CA GLY A 211 -16.02 15.49 22.30
C GLY A 211 -15.45 15.04 20.96
N TYR A 212 -16.21 15.09 19.87
CA TYR A 212 -15.78 14.79 18.50
C TYR A 212 -15.70 16.05 17.65
N TYR A 213 -14.77 16.08 16.69
CA TYR A 213 -14.71 17.12 15.67
C TYR A 213 -16.01 17.18 14.86
N ASN A 214 -16.50 18.39 14.61
CA ASN A 214 -17.41 18.62 13.51
C ASN A 214 -16.58 18.77 12.23
N TRP A 215 -16.98 18.05 11.18
CA TRP A 215 -16.33 18.09 9.89
C TRP A 215 -17.00 19.14 9.00
N LYS A 216 -16.22 19.78 8.13
CA LYS A 216 -16.78 20.67 7.11
C LYS A 216 -17.74 19.88 6.20
N ASN A 217 -18.70 20.59 5.61
CA ASN A 217 -19.65 20.03 4.66
C ASN A 217 -19.17 20.11 3.19
N LYS A 218 -17.94 20.58 2.97
CA LYS A 218 -17.28 20.68 1.69
C LYS A 218 -15.80 20.35 1.87
N GLU A 219 -15.22 19.69 0.89
CA GLU A 219 -13.78 19.44 0.82
C GLU A 219 -12.99 20.75 0.81
N ASP A 220 -11.90 20.73 1.57
CA ASP A 220 -10.81 21.67 1.44
C ASP A 220 -9.99 21.36 0.19
N ALA A 221 -9.43 22.42 -0.39
CA ALA A 221 -8.52 22.27 -1.50
C ALA A 221 -7.18 21.67 -1.03
N PRO A 222 -6.45 20.99 -1.94
CA PRO A 222 -5.10 20.56 -1.68
C PRO A 222 -4.20 21.70 -1.20
N PHE A 223 -3.27 21.43 -0.30
CA PHE A 223 -2.34 22.43 0.22
C PHE A 223 -1.29 22.87 -0.81
N PHE A 224 -1.12 22.09 -1.87
CA PHE A 224 -0.38 22.39 -3.08
C PHE A 224 -1.07 21.72 -4.28
N THR A 225 -0.88 22.26 -5.47
CA THR A 225 -1.49 21.74 -6.70
C THR A 225 -0.47 20.97 -7.54
N GLY A 226 -0.96 20.03 -8.36
CA GLY A 226 -0.12 19.33 -9.34
C GLY A 226 0.72 18.20 -8.75
N ARG A 227 0.15 17.44 -7.80
CA ARG A 227 0.72 16.17 -7.33
C ARG A 227 1.14 15.32 -8.54
N ALA A 228 2.41 14.94 -8.59
CA ALA A 228 2.94 14.06 -9.62
C ALA A 228 2.58 12.59 -9.33
N ASP A 229 2.29 11.84 -10.38
CA ASP A 229 2.15 10.38 -10.33
C ASP A 229 3.54 9.74 -10.31
N LYS A 230 3.87 9.12 -9.17
CA LYS A 230 5.17 8.46 -8.91
C LYS A 230 5.13 6.94 -9.18
N THR A 231 4.04 6.41 -9.73
CA THR A 231 3.83 4.97 -9.96
C THR A 231 4.95 4.33 -10.80
N ALA A 232 5.41 5.01 -11.85
CA ALA A 232 6.51 4.48 -12.67
C ALA A 232 7.84 4.49 -11.88
N LEU A 233 8.15 5.63 -11.25
CA LEU A 233 9.36 5.82 -10.44
C LEU A 233 9.50 4.74 -9.36
N ILE A 234 8.44 4.47 -8.60
CA ILE A 234 8.42 3.48 -7.53
C ILE A 234 8.72 2.07 -8.07
N ARG A 235 8.14 1.69 -9.22
CA ARG A 235 8.44 0.39 -9.85
C ARG A 235 9.90 0.31 -10.26
N SER A 236 10.41 1.36 -10.88
CA SER A 236 11.81 1.44 -11.33
C SER A 236 12.76 1.35 -10.15
N MET A 237 12.51 2.12 -9.09
CA MET A 237 13.24 2.06 -7.83
C MET A 237 13.21 0.67 -7.23
N ALA A 238 12.06 0.01 -7.13
CA ALA A 238 11.97 -1.34 -6.58
C ALA A 238 12.76 -2.37 -7.42
N ASN A 239 12.72 -2.24 -8.75
CA ASN A 239 13.45 -3.11 -9.68
C ASN A 239 14.96 -2.85 -9.75
N HIS A 240 15.41 -1.66 -9.35
CA HIS A 240 16.80 -1.25 -9.51
C HIS A 240 17.73 -2.06 -8.60
N SER A 241 18.81 -2.62 -9.14
CA SER A 241 19.65 -3.55 -8.36
C SER A 241 20.54 -2.86 -7.33
N ASP A 242 21.06 -1.68 -7.64
CA ASP A 242 21.99 -0.95 -6.77
C ASP A 242 21.27 0.22 -6.08
N LYS A 243 20.86 0.02 -4.83
CA LYS A 243 20.14 1.02 -4.03
C LYS A 243 21.04 2.14 -3.49
N ALA A 244 22.33 2.16 -3.84
CA ALA A 244 23.31 3.14 -3.39
C ALA A 244 23.89 3.99 -4.54
N ASP A 245 23.57 3.68 -5.79
CA ASP A 245 24.06 4.45 -6.92
C ASP A 245 23.39 5.83 -7.04
N ALA A 246 23.98 6.70 -7.86
CA ALA A 246 23.51 8.06 -8.03
C ALA A 246 22.08 8.14 -8.58
N ALA A 247 21.69 7.22 -9.47
CA ALA A 247 20.37 7.20 -10.06
C ALA A 247 19.31 6.89 -8.99
N TYR A 248 19.54 5.87 -8.15
CA TYR A 248 18.64 5.53 -7.06
C TYR A 248 18.57 6.62 -5.98
N VAL A 249 19.70 7.23 -5.62
CA VAL A 249 19.73 8.29 -4.62
C VAL A 249 18.99 9.54 -5.10
N ASN A 250 19.07 9.87 -6.39
CA ASN A 250 18.30 10.96 -6.99
C ASN A 250 16.81 10.62 -7.03
N ALA A 251 16.45 9.44 -7.53
CA ALA A 251 15.07 8.96 -7.53
C ALA A 251 14.46 8.95 -6.12
N LEU A 252 15.23 8.61 -5.08
CA LEU A 252 14.77 8.67 -3.69
C LEU A 252 14.55 10.10 -3.21
N LYS A 253 15.35 11.06 -3.66
CA LYS A 253 15.14 12.48 -3.34
C LYS A 253 13.84 12.99 -3.99
N ASP A 254 13.62 12.61 -5.24
CA ASP A 254 12.47 13.04 -6.04
C ASP A 254 11.18 12.34 -5.60
N LEU A 255 11.29 11.08 -5.17
CA LEU A 255 10.22 10.35 -4.47
C LEU A 255 9.74 11.12 -3.24
N LYS A 256 10.63 11.75 -2.47
CA LYS A 256 10.27 12.48 -1.25
C LYS A 256 9.70 13.88 -1.47
N ASP A 257 9.92 14.46 -2.65
CA ASP A 257 9.46 15.82 -2.91
C ASP A 257 7.97 15.80 -3.22
N LEU A 258 7.16 16.26 -2.26
CA LEU A 258 5.71 16.36 -2.39
C LEU A 258 5.26 17.25 -3.54
N THR A 259 6.07 18.25 -3.90
CA THR A 259 5.73 19.28 -4.90
C THR A 259 6.47 19.12 -6.21
N ILE A 260 7.15 17.99 -6.39
CA ILE A 260 7.86 17.66 -7.62
C ILE A 260 6.93 17.71 -8.83
N GLN A 261 7.44 18.19 -9.96
CA GLN A 261 6.67 18.20 -11.20
C GLN A 261 6.78 16.85 -11.90
N GLN A 262 5.73 16.49 -12.65
CA GLN A 262 5.73 15.24 -13.40
C GLN A 262 6.92 15.11 -14.36
N ALA A 263 7.39 16.23 -14.92
CA ALA A 263 8.55 16.23 -15.80
C ALA A 263 9.81 15.73 -15.07
N ASP A 264 10.05 16.20 -13.85
CA ASP A 264 11.21 15.81 -13.05
C ASP A 264 11.13 14.34 -12.66
N VAL A 265 9.95 13.85 -12.25
CA VAL A 265 9.70 12.42 -12.01
C VAL A 265 10.00 11.57 -13.25
N ASN A 266 9.67 12.07 -14.44
CA ASN A 266 9.92 11.35 -15.68
C ASN A 266 11.40 11.37 -16.07
N ASP A 267 12.15 12.41 -15.70
CA ASP A 267 13.57 12.56 -16.02
C ASP A 267 14.48 11.61 -15.22
N ASP A 268 13.97 11.03 -14.12
CA ASP A 268 14.61 9.93 -13.39
C ASP A 268 14.66 8.62 -14.16
N MET A 269 13.93 8.49 -15.27
CA MET A 269 13.78 7.23 -16.00
C MET A 269 14.07 7.36 -17.50
N ASP A 270 14.68 6.31 -18.09
CA ASP A 270 14.74 6.17 -19.54
C ASP A 270 13.39 5.73 -20.13
N VAL A 271 13.32 5.68 -21.48
CA VAL A 271 12.12 5.23 -22.21
C VAL A 271 11.72 3.78 -21.95
N SER A 272 12.60 2.98 -21.33
CA SER A 272 12.34 1.60 -20.92
C SER A 272 11.92 1.51 -19.45
N GLY A 273 11.86 2.64 -18.74
CA GLY A 273 11.52 2.70 -17.32
C GLY A 273 12.68 2.30 -16.40
N ASN A 274 13.93 2.32 -16.85
CA ASN A 274 15.07 2.12 -15.96
C ASN A 274 15.51 3.44 -15.34
N LEU A 275 15.95 3.41 -14.08
CA LEU A 275 16.50 4.61 -13.45
C LEU A 275 17.74 5.10 -14.19
N VAL A 276 17.84 6.41 -14.37
CA VAL A 276 19.00 7.08 -14.94
C VAL A 276 19.42 8.24 -14.06
N THR A 277 20.69 8.63 -14.13
CA THR A 277 21.11 9.91 -13.56
C THR A 277 20.48 11.03 -14.39
N PRO A 278 19.70 11.96 -13.79
CA PRO A 278 19.06 13.04 -14.53
C PRO A 278 20.08 13.85 -15.33
N ARG A 279 19.68 14.32 -16.51
CA ARG A 279 20.52 15.18 -17.34
C ARG A 279 20.50 16.59 -16.72
N SER A 280 21.68 17.07 -16.33
CA SER A 280 21.91 18.44 -15.85
C SER A 280 21.39 19.50 -16.83
#